data_AF-A0A955ZZU9-F1
#
_entry.id   AF-A0A955ZZU9-F1
#
_cell.length_a   1.000
_cell.length_b   1.000
_cell.length_c   1.000
_cell.angle_alpha   90.00
_cell.angle_beta   90.00
_cell.angle_gamma   90.00
#
_symmetry.space_group_name_H-M   'P 1'
#
loop_
_entity.id
_entity.type
_entity.pdbx_description
1 polymer ?
#
loop_
_entity_poly.entity_id
_entity_poly.type
_entity_poly.pdbx_seq_one_letter_code
_entity_poly.pdbx_strand_id
1 'polypeptide(L)'
;MSRLAVIAGVACWMVAGTASAQNLIGDKPPLISGTDRAKVVFSIAGVVDSATQATYVSCTSLEKTGGKDIHFAVEFFDNGSSANDVAAGDGDEFLSGPGDTDGISTRAITGLSTTEIATPPGIAGIGAARILSTSTKIICAAFVVDPTNGTYLASLPVFKALKQSGD
;
A
#
# COMPACT_ATOMS: atom_id res chain seq x y z
N MET A 1 47.07 14.45 38.61
CA MET A 1 47.25 14.05 37.20
C MET A 1 45.88 13.65 36.66
N SER A 2 45.43 14.36 35.63
CA SER A 2 44.02 14.50 35.24
C SER A 2 43.50 13.27 34.48
N ARG A 3 42.24 12.92 34.72
CA ARG A 3 41.50 11.84 34.08
C ARG A 3 40.98 12.33 32.72
N LEU A 4 41.22 11.57 31.65
CA LEU A 4 40.57 11.75 30.34
C LEU A 4 39.73 10.51 30.06
N ALA A 5 38.42 10.61 30.31
CA ALA A 5 37.44 9.63 29.90
C ALA A 5 36.87 10.07 28.54
N VAL A 6 37.07 9.24 27.51
CA VAL A 6 36.49 9.42 26.18
C VAL A 6 35.09 8.79 26.20
N ILE A 7 34.05 9.63 26.16
CA ILE A 7 32.66 9.19 26.00
C ILE A 7 32.37 9.15 24.50
N ALA A 8 32.27 7.95 23.93
CA ALA A 8 31.80 7.73 22.57
C ALA A 8 30.28 7.93 22.54
N GLY A 9 29.83 9.05 21.98
CA GLY A 9 28.42 9.32 21.72
C GLY A 9 27.94 8.52 20.52
N VAL A 10 27.04 7.56 20.75
CA VAL A 10 26.26 6.93 19.68
C VAL A 10 25.20 7.95 19.25
N ALA A 11 25.43 8.60 18.11
CA ALA A 11 24.44 9.45 17.47
C ALA A 11 23.34 8.55 16.87
N CYS A 12 22.25 8.37 17.62
CA CYS A 12 21.03 7.77 17.12
C CYS A 12 20.38 8.78 16.16
N TRP A 13 20.57 8.58 14.85
CA TRP A 13 19.84 9.30 13.82
C TRP A 13 18.38 8.85 13.90
N MET A 14 17.57 9.57 14.68
CA MET A 14 16.12 9.41 14.66
C MET A 14 15.62 9.88 13.30
N VAL A 15 15.26 8.92 12.45
CA VAL A 15 14.56 9.13 11.19
C VAL A 15 13.24 9.82 11.52
N ALA A 16 13.17 11.15 11.33
CA ALA A 16 11.98 11.97 11.54
C ALA A 16 10.94 11.78 10.40
N GLY A 17 10.70 10.54 9.98
CA GLY A 17 9.82 10.18 8.86
C GLY A 17 8.62 9.31 9.24
N THR A 18 8.39 9.01 10.52
CA THR A 18 7.40 7.97 10.92
C THR A 18 6.08 8.50 11.45
N ALA A 19 5.89 9.82 11.56
CA ALA A 19 4.64 10.38 12.09
C ALA A 19 3.45 10.19 11.13
N SER A 20 3.67 10.10 9.81
CA SER A 20 2.58 9.94 8.84
C SER A 20 2.00 8.52 8.82
N ALA A 21 2.80 7.48 9.09
CA ALA A 21 2.34 6.10 9.01
C ALA A 21 1.42 5.67 10.18
N GLN A 22 1.56 6.29 11.36
CA GLN A 22 0.85 5.85 12.56
C GLN A 22 -0.60 6.34 12.65
N ASN A 23 -0.94 7.51 12.11
CA ASN A 23 -2.35 7.97 12.06
C ASN A 23 -3.19 7.16 11.05
N LEU A 24 -2.56 6.55 10.03
CA LEU A 24 -3.24 5.83 8.95
C LEU A 24 -3.82 4.46 9.35
N ILE A 25 -3.35 3.89 10.46
CA ILE A 25 -3.78 2.57 10.96
C ILE A 25 -4.98 2.67 11.93
N GLY A 26 -5.16 3.84 12.56
CA GLY A 26 -6.20 4.08 13.57
C GLY A 26 -7.55 4.52 13.02
N ASP A 27 -7.55 5.17 11.85
CA ASP A 27 -8.78 5.70 11.27
C ASP A 27 -9.61 4.61 10.59
N LYS A 28 -10.94 4.75 10.73
CA LYS A 28 -11.91 3.82 10.12
C LYS A 28 -11.69 3.79 8.60
N PRO A 29 -11.57 2.59 7.98
CA PRO A 29 -11.40 2.50 6.53
C PRO A 29 -12.65 3.04 5.81
N PRO A 30 -12.48 3.67 4.62
CA PRO A 30 -13.59 4.01 3.76
C PRO A 30 -14.31 2.75 3.26
N LEU A 31 -15.51 2.95 2.69
CA LEU A 31 -16.14 1.89 1.90
C LEU A 31 -15.42 1.78 0.55
N ILE A 32 -15.29 0.58 0.01
CA ILE A 32 -14.79 0.39 -1.35
C ILE A 32 -15.95 0.65 -2.32
N SER A 33 -15.72 1.51 -3.32
CA SER A 33 -16.76 1.95 -4.28
C SER A 33 -18.03 2.47 -3.61
N GLY A 34 -17.91 2.99 -2.38
CA GLY A 34 -19.02 3.58 -1.63
C GLY A 34 -20.04 2.57 -1.07
N THR A 35 -19.84 1.27 -1.30
CA THR A 35 -20.82 0.22 -0.98
C THR A 35 -20.26 -0.83 -0.03
N ASP A 36 -19.03 -1.28 -0.26
CA ASP A 36 -18.48 -2.45 0.41
C ASP A 36 -17.72 -2.10 1.69
N ARG A 37 -18.07 -2.76 2.79
CA ARG A 37 -17.35 -2.62 4.06
C ARG A 37 -15.99 -3.30 3.95
N ALA A 38 -14.93 -2.53 4.09
CA ALA A 38 -13.57 -3.04 4.05
C ALA A 38 -12.93 -3.14 5.43
N LYS A 39 -11.90 -3.99 5.49
CA LYS A 39 -10.92 -4.06 6.57
C LYS A 39 -9.57 -3.63 6.03
N VAL A 40 -8.77 -2.97 6.86
CA VAL A 40 -7.35 -2.78 6.54
C VAL A 40 -6.65 -4.12 6.75
N VAL A 41 -6.12 -4.72 5.68
CA VAL A 41 -5.47 -6.04 5.72
C VAL A 41 -3.94 -5.94 5.68
N PHE A 42 -3.41 -4.95 4.97
CA PHE A 42 -1.98 -4.69 4.87
C PHE A 42 -1.67 -3.19 4.86
N SER A 43 -0.43 -2.84 5.18
CA SER A 43 0.14 -1.51 4.99
C SER A 43 1.47 -1.61 4.25
N ILE A 44 1.74 -0.64 3.41
CA ILE A 44 2.94 -0.56 2.57
C ILE A 44 3.65 0.75 2.92
N ALA A 45 4.94 0.68 3.17
CA ALA A 45 5.80 1.85 3.30
C ALA A 45 6.70 1.98 2.08
N GLY A 46 7.09 3.20 1.73
CA GLY A 46 8.01 3.41 0.61
C GLY A 46 7.31 3.60 -0.74
N VAL A 47 6.02 3.95 -0.74
CA VAL A 47 5.27 4.17 -1.98
C VAL A 47 5.88 5.36 -2.72
N VAL A 48 6.10 5.18 -4.01
CA VAL A 48 6.61 6.20 -4.93
C VAL A 48 5.67 6.38 -6.11
N ASP A 49 5.62 7.62 -6.61
CA ASP A 49 4.93 7.97 -7.85
C ASP A 49 5.72 9.06 -8.59
N SER A 50 6.42 8.70 -9.67
CA SER A 50 7.22 9.63 -10.49
C SER A 50 7.33 9.18 -11.95
N ALA A 51 7.74 10.06 -12.85
CA ALA A 51 7.87 9.79 -14.29
C ALA A 51 8.63 8.49 -14.64
N THR A 52 9.56 8.05 -13.79
CA THR A 52 10.43 6.89 -14.00
C THR A 52 10.20 5.77 -12.98
N GLN A 53 9.31 5.95 -12.00
CA GLN A 53 9.06 4.96 -10.94
C GLN A 53 7.59 4.98 -10.53
N ALA A 54 6.95 3.81 -10.57
CA ALA A 54 5.60 3.58 -10.08
C ALA A 54 5.61 2.57 -8.95
N THR A 55 4.65 2.67 -8.04
CA THR A 55 4.35 1.57 -7.13
C THR A 55 3.30 0.67 -7.74
N TYR A 56 3.58 -0.62 -7.82
CA TYR A 56 2.66 -1.66 -8.22
C TYR A 56 2.35 -2.57 -7.04
N VAL A 57 1.07 -2.77 -6.75
CA VAL A 57 0.58 -3.66 -5.71
C VAL A 57 -0.18 -4.78 -6.37
N SER A 58 0.27 -6.02 -6.18
CA SER A 58 -0.41 -7.21 -6.70
C SER A 58 -0.98 -8.00 -5.53
N CYS A 59 -2.25 -8.39 -5.64
CA CYS A 59 -2.94 -9.16 -4.64
C CYS A 59 -3.52 -10.45 -5.24
N THR A 60 -3.39 -11.54 -4.51
CA THR A 60 -3.86 -12.86 -4.90
C THR A 60 -4.89 -13.37 -3.89
N SER A 61 -5.98 -13.94 -4.40
CA SER A 61 -7.02 -14.55 -3.59
C SER A 61 -6.57 -15.88 -3.01
N LEU A 62 -6.77 -16.04 -1.71
CA LEU A 62 -6.57 -17.28 -0.96
C LEU A 62 -7.91 -17.98 -0.65
N GLU A 63 -8.98 -17.58 -1.32
CA GLU A 63 -10.26 -18.28 -1.20
C GLU A 63 -10.17 -19.72 -1.71
N LYS A 64 -11.06 -20.56 -1.21
CA LYS A 64 -11.19 -21.95 -1.69
C LYS A 64 -12.11 -21.98 -2.90
N THR A 65 -12.07 -23.04 -3.70
CA THR A 65 -13.01 -23.25 -4.81
C THR A 65 -14.46 -23.10 -4.33
N GLY A 66 -15.23 -22.24 -5.01
CA GLY A 66 -16.59 -21.86 -4.61
C GLY A 66 -16.66 -20.82 -3.48
N GLY A 67 -15.53 -20.22 -3.11
CA GLY A 67 -15.46 -19.07 -2.21
C GLY A 67 -16.10 -17.82 -2.85
N LYS A 68 -16.25 -16.79 -2.02
CA LYS A 68 -16.79 -15.50 -2.48
C LYS A 68 -15.70 -14.70 -3.20
N ASP A 69 -16.11 -13.88 -4.15
CA ASP A 69 -15.24 -12.89 -4.75
C ASP A 69 -14.73 -11.93 -3.67
N ILE A 70 -13.48 -11.51 -3.82
CA ILE A 70 -12.85 -10.53 -2.95
C ILE A 70 -12.79 -9.21 -3.69
N HIS A 71 -13.41 -8.19 -3.11
CA HIS A 71 -13.21 -6.81 -3.54
C HIS A 71 -12.10 -6.22 -2.67
N PHE A 72 -11.07 -5.67 -3.30
CA PHE A 72 -9.97 -5.01 -2.60
C PHE A 72 -9.67 -3.66 -3.23
N ALA A 73 -9.04 -2.79 -2.45
CA ALA A 73 -8.60 -1.49 -2.91
C ALA A 73 -7.27 -1.12 -2.28
N VAL A 74 -6.53 -0.24 -2.93
CA VAL A 74 -5.31 0.34 -2.38
C VAL A 74 -5.53 1.84 -2.18
N GLU A 75 -5.50 2.25 -0.93
CA GLU A 75 -5.53 3.66 -0.55
C GLU A 75 -4.08 4.13 -0.38
N PHE A 76 -3.66 5.04 -1.24
CA PHE A 76 -2.35 5.65 -1.24
C PHE A 76 -2.38 6.95 -0.47
N PHE A 77 -1.28 7.29 0.17
CA PHE A 77 -1.17 8.49 1.00
C PHE A 77 0.07 9.29 0.64
N ASP A 78 -0.12 10.61 0.56
CA ASP A 78 0.94 11.59 0.48
C ASP A 78 0.90 12.51 1.71
N ASN A 79 2.01 12.58 2.44
CA ASN A 79 2.15 13.40 3.65
C ASN A 79 1.00 13.23 4.67
N GLY A 80 0.44 12.01 4.76
CA GLY A 80 -0.65 11.67 5.68
C GLY A 80 -2.06 11.99 5.17
N SER A 81 -2.19 12.54 3.95
CA SER A 81 -3.49 12.74 3.28
C SER A 81 -3.73 11.64 2.25
N SER A 82 -4.99 11.22 2.07
CA SER A 82 -5.32 10.29 0.99
C SER A 82 -5.01 10.93 -0.37
N ALA A 83 -4.38 10.16 -1.24
CA ALA A 83 -3.98 10.57 -2.57
C ALA A 83 -4.91 10.02 -3.68
N ASN A 84 -5.84 9.14 -3.31
CA ASN A 84 -6.93 8.64 -4.17
C ASN A 84 -8.26 8.52 -3.40
N ASP A 85 -9.38 8.46 -4.14
CA ASP A 85 -10.72 8.32 -3.57
C ASP A 85 -11.28 6.90 -3.75
N VAL A 86 -10.94 6.01 -2.81
CA VAL A 86 -11.43 4.62 -2.80
C VAL A 86 -12.95 4.53 -2.73
N ALA A 87 -13.62 5.50 -2.08
CA ALA A 87 -15.08 5.49 -1.99
C ALA A 87 -15.74 5.85 -3.33
N ALA A 88 -15.03 6.52 -4.23
CA ALA A 88 -15.44 6.74 -5.61
C ALA A 88 -15.06 5.59 -6.57
N GLY A 89 -14.40 4.54 -6.07
CA GLY A 89 -13.91 3.41 -6.86
C GLY A 89 -12.51 3.60 -7.44
N ASP A 90 -11.73 4.54 -6.90
CA ASP A 90 -10.38 4.79 -7.38
C ASP A 90 -9.37 3.84 -6.73
N GLY A 91 -8.68 3.05 -7.55
CA GLY A 91 -7.74 2.03 -7.09
C GLY A 91 -8.43 0.88 -6.35
N ASP A 92 -9.57 0.39 -6.86
CA ASP A 92 -10.19 -0.86 -6.43
C ASP A 92 -10.21 -1.92 -7.55
N GLU A 93 -10.34 -3.19 -7.17
CA GLU A 93 -10.33 -4.32 -8.09
C GLU A 93 -10.95 -5.60 -7.49
N PHE A 94 -11.40 -6.51 -8.34
CA PHE A 94 -12.04 -7.76 -7.94
C PHE A 94 -11.17 -9.00 -8.20
N LEU A 95 -11.16 -9.90 -7.22
CA LEU A 95 -10.62 -11.25 -7.37
C LEU A 95 -11.79 -12.23 -7.42
N SER A 96 -12.02 -12.79 -8.61
CA SER A 96 -13.20 -13.59 -9.00
C SER A 96 -13.14 -15.07 -8.56
N GLY A 97 -12.08 -15.47 -7.86
CA GLY A 97 -11.93 -16.85 -7.42
C GLY A 97 -10.58 -17.18 -6.79
N PRO A 98 -10.35 -18.47 -6.46
CA PRO A 98 -9.10 -18.95 -5.87
C PRO A 98 -7.89 -18.73 -6.77
N GLY A 99 -6.82 -18.18 -6.21
CA GLY A 99 -5.57 -17.94 -6.96
C GLY A 99 -5.68 -16.83 -7.99
N ASP A 100 -6.85 -16.22 -8.16
CA ASP A 100 -7.00 -15.04 -9.01
C ASP A 100 -6.11 -13.93 -8.48
N THR A 101 -5.46 -13.23 -9.39
CA THR A 101 -4.44 -12.22 -9.09
C THR A 101 -4.68 -11.01 -9.94
N ASP A 102 -4.83 -9.88 -9.28
CA ASP A 102 -4.92 -8.59 -9.93
C ASP A 102 -4.00 -7.60 -9.23
N GLY A 103 -3.86 -6.40 -9.78
CA GLY A 103 -3.02 -5.40 -9.18
C GLY A 103 -3.41 -3.98 -9.50
N ILE A 104 -3.08 -3.11 -8.55
CA ILE A 104 -3.33 -1.67 -8.60
C ILE A 104 -1.99 -0.95 -8.62
N SER A 105 -1.90 0.10 -9.42
CA SER A 105 -0.67 0.87 -9.58
C SER A 105 -0.92 2.36 -9.40
N THR A 106 0.10 3.08 -8.93
CA THR A 106 0.02 4.56 -8.80
C THR A 106 -0.06 5.27 -10.14
N ARG A 107 0.19 4.58 -11.26
CA ARG A 107 0.13 5.10 -12.62
C ARG A 107 0.12 3.94 -13.61
N ALA A 108 -0.23 4.22 -14.86
CA ALA A 108 -0.16 3.26 -15.96
C ALA A 108 1.24 2.67 -16.07
N ILE A 109 1.32 1.35 -16.14
CA ILE A 109 2.57 0.62 -16.36
C ILE A 109 2.46 -0.13 -17.68
N THR A 110 3.30 0.23 -18.63
CA THR A 110 3.35 -0.45 -19.93
C THR A 110 3.79 -1.90 -19.72
N GLY A 111 3.01 -2.84 -20.23
CA GLY A 111 3.34 -4.27 -20.19
C GLY A 111 2.87 -5.02 -18.95
N LEU A 112 2.21 -4.34 -18.00
CA LEU A 112 1.50 -4.99 -16.89
C LEU A 112 -0.01 -4.75 -17.02
N SER A 113 -0.81 -5.80 -16.79
CA SER A 113 -2.26 -5.66 -16.62
C SER A 113 -2.52 -5.22 -15.19
N THR A 114 -2.88 -3.95 -15.01
CA THR A 114 -3.13 -3.36 -13.69
C THR A 114 -4.28 -2.36 -13.80
N THR A 115 -5.11 -2.28 -12.77
CA THR A 115 -6.02 -1.15 -12.61
C THR A 115 -5.23 0.06 -12.12
N GLU A 116 -5.18 1.08 -12.97
CA GLU A 116 -4.50 2.33 -12.69
C GLU A 116 -5.43 3.23 -11.86
N ILE A 117 -4.87 3.91 -10.85
CA ILE A 117 -5.55 5.03 -10.19
C ILE A 117 -5.85 6.09 -11.25
N ALA A 118 -7.12 6.48 -11.38
CA ALA A 118 -7.62 7.30 -12.48
C ALA A 118 -6.89 8.66 -12.62
N THR A 119 -6.36 9.17 -11.51
CA THR A 119 -5.44 10.31 -11.50
C THR A 119 -4.18 9.91 -10.72
N PRO A 120 -2.98 9.98 -11.32
CA PRO A 120 -1.75 9.68 -10.60
C PRO A 120 -1.69 10.47 -9.28
N PRO A 121 -1.43 9.81 -8.14
CA PRO A 121 -1.60 10.39 -6.82
C PRO A 121 -0.60 11.52 -6.55
N GLY A 122 0.45 11.66 -7.39
CA GLY A 122 1.36 12.81 -7.32
C GLY A 122 2.17 12.84 -6.03
N ILE A 123 2.46 11.67 -5.48
CA ILE A 123 3.08 11.50 -4.15
C ILE A 123 4.39 12.26 -4.09
N ALA A 124 4.42 13.33 -3.29
CA ALA A 124 5.58 14.20 -3.14
C ALA A 124 6.64 13.53 -2.25
N GLY A 125 7.45 12.65 -2.85
CA GLY A 125 8.54 11.95 -2.19
C GLY A 125 8.20 10.50 -1.85
N ILE A 126 8.35 10.13 -0.58
CA ILE A 126 8.11 8.76 -0.11
C ILE A 126 6.80 8.71 0.67
N GLY A 127 5.80 8.06 0.08
CA GLY A 127 4.47 7.87 0.65
C GLY A 127 4.28 6.53 1.36
N ALA A 128 3.02 6.26 1.67
CA ALA A 128 2.54 5.01 2.23
C ALA A 128 1.27 4.57 1.51
N ALA A 129 0.88 3.31 1.68
CA ALA A 129 -0.43 2.83 1.28
C ALA A 129 -1.00 1.87 2.31
N ARG A 130 -2.32 1.69 2.29
CA ARG A 130 -2.97 0.57 2.98
C ARG A 130 -3.85 -0.19 2.01
N ILE A 131 -3.88 -1.50 2.18
CA ILE A 131 -4.72 -2.38 1.38
C ILE A 131 -6.00 -2.64 2.16
N LEU A 132 -7.10 -2.31 1.53
CA LEU A 132 -8.45 -2.49 2.01
C LEU A 132 -9.04 -3.73 1.34
N SER A 133 -9.76 -4.56 2.08
CA SER A 133 -10.40 -5.73 1.48
C SER A 133 -11.67 -6.13 2.22
N THR A 134 -12.63 -6.70 1.48
CA THR A 134 -13.83 -7.35 2.03
C THR A 134 -13.52 -8.70 2.68
N SER A 135 -12.33 -9.27 2.47
CA SER A 135 -11.87 -10.54 3.03
C SER A 135 -10.44 -10.46 3.53
N THR A 136 -10.11 -11.22 4.58
CA THR A 136 -8.72 -11.41 5.03
C THR A 136 -8.04 -12.57 4.30
N LYS A 137 -8.73 -13.26 3.39
CA LYS A 137 -8.18 -14.37 2.59
C LYS A 137 -7.52 -13.85 1.31
N ILE A 138 -6.61 -12.92 1.48
CA ILE A 138 -5.87 -12.26 0.40
C ILE A 138 -4.41 -12.13 0.83
N ILE A 139 -3.49 -12.29 -0.11
CA ILE A 139 -2.07 -12.00 0.08
C ILE A 139 -1.64 -10.97 -0.95
N CYS A 140 -0.81 -10.02 -0.56
CA CYS A 140 -0.38 -8.97 -1.46
C CYS A 140 1.14 -8.77 -1.41
N ALA A 141 1.70 -8.35 -2.53
CA ALA A 141 3.08 -7.92 -2.69
C ALA A 141 3.10 -6.52 -3.31
N ALA A 142 4.13 -5.75 -3.00
CA ALA A 142 4.29 -4.39 -3.52
C ALA A 142 5.70 -4.19 -4.06
N PHE A 143 5.80 -3.49 -5.18
CA PHE A 143 7.04 -3.34 -5.95
C PHE A 143 7.17 -1.92 -6.50
N VAL A 144 8.40 -1.45 -6.63
CA VAL A 144 8.73 -0.29 -7.46
C VAL A 144 9.08 -0.80 -8.84
N VAL A 145 8.45 -0.23 -9.87
CA VAL A 145 8.67 -0.59 -11.27
C VAL A 145 8.93 0.64 -12.13
N ASP A 146 9.59 0.47 -13.27
CA ASP A 146 9.65 1.47 -14.33
C ASP A 146 8.33 1.46 -15.12
N PRO A 147 7.54 2.55 -15.13
CA PRO A 147 6.24 2.58 -15.80
C PRO A 147 6.33 2.47 -17.33
N THR A 148 7.49 2.74 -17.94
CA THR A 148 7.64 2.73 -19.41
C THR A 148 7.77 1.33 -19.99
N ASN A 149 8.15 0.34 -19.17
CA ASN A 149 8.46 -1.01 -19.63
C ASN A 149 8.11 -2.11 -18.61
N GLY A 150 7.61 -1.76 -17.43
CA GLY A 150 7.23 -2.70 -16.37
C GLY A 150 8.42 -3.36 -15.67
N THR A 151 9.65 -2.88 -15.89
CA THR A 151 10.84 -3.46 -15.28
C THR A 151 10.77 -3.33 -13.76
N TYR A 152 10.92 -4.46 -13.07
CA TYR A 152 11.07 -4.50 -11.63
C TYR A 152 12.34 -3.76 -11.18
N LEU A 153 12.20 -2.85 -10.22
CA LEU A 153 13.31 -2.09 -9.65
C LEU A 153 13.60 -2.51 -8.21
N ALA A 154 12.57 -2.65 -7.37
CA ALA A 154 12.72 -3.02 -5.96
C ALA A 154 11.43 -3.59 -5.36
N SER A 155 11.55 -4.36 -4.27
CA SER A 155 10.40 -4.76 -3.45
C SER A 155 10.15 -3.74 -2.35
N LEU A 156 8.88 -3.45 -2.08
CA LEU A 156 8.46 -2.64 -0.94
C LEU A 156 8.04 -3.55 0.22
N PRO A 157 8.31 -3.14 1.47
CA PRO A 157 7.85 -3.90 2.62
C PRO A 157 6.33 -3.83 2.75
N VAL A 158 5.70 -5.01 2.87
CA VAL A 158 4.27 -5.17 3.13
C VAL A 158 4.08 -5.71 4.53
N PHE A 159 3.38 -4.94 5.37
CA PHE A 159 3.12 -5.29 6.76
C PHE A 159 1.67 -5.73 6.90
N LYS A 160 1.45 -6.91 7.49
CA LYS A 160 0.10 -7.34 7.85
C LYS A 160 -0.47 -6.43 8.93
N ALA A 161 -1.70 -5.96 8.73
CA ALA A 161 -2.40 -5.19 9.76
C ALA A 161 -2.56 -6.06 11.02
N LEU A 162 -2.15 -5.51 12.16
CA LEU A 162 -2.42 -6.13 13.46
C LEU A 162 -3.91 -5.97 13.78
N LYS A 163 -4.43 -6.84 14.65
CA LYS A 163 -5.83 -6.85 15.06
C LYS A 163 -6.30 -5.43 15.40
N GLN A 164 -7.26 -4.90 14.65
CA GLN A 164 -7.86 -3.60 14.92
C GLN A 164 -8.85 -3.73 16.09
N SER A 165 -8.91 -2.71 16.95
CA SER A 165 -9.85 -2.69 18.09
C SER A 165 -11.29 -2.67 17.57
N GLY A 166 -12.07 -3.71 17.87
CA GLY A 166 -13.47 -3.84 17.45
C GLY A 166 -13.79 -5.06 16.58
N ASP A 167 -12.78 -5.87 16.23
CA ASP A 167 -12.91 -7.21 15.62
C ASP A 167 -13.02 -8.35 16.64
#